data_AF-A0A800CY32-F1
#
_entry.id   AF-A0A800CY32-F1
#
_cell.length_a   1.000
_cell.length_b   1.000
_cell.length_c   1.000
_cell.angle_alpha   90.00
_cell.angle_beta   90.00
_cell.angle_gamma   90.00
#
_symmetry.space_group_name_H-M   'P 1'
#
loop_
_entity.id
_entity.type
_entity.pdbx_description
1 polymer ?
#
loop_
_entity_poly.entity_id
_entity_poly.type
_entity_poly.pdbx_seq_one_letter_code
_entity_poly.pdbx_strand_id
1 'polypeptide(L)'
;MQESIDRARGLIESLPYMQEFRHKTVVIKYGGHAMVDENLKKQFALDIILMKHIGINPVIVHGGGPQINQLLDRLEIKPSYVQGMRVTDGETMSVVEMVLVGQVNKEIVGSINHCGGRAVGLSGRDGDLICADKLRVNKKNDEALKDAPPELIDLGRVGQVTKVNPEVLQALDQKDFIPVIAPVGVGEDGQAFNINADLVAGAIAGELKAAKLILLTDVAGVQDNERTLLRSLQQDDLEKYIANETIGGGMIPKVRCCADALNRGVSKTHIIDGRVEHAILLEIFTREGIGTEIV
;
A
#
# COMPACT_ATOMS: atom_id res chain seq x y z
N MET A 1 -21.72 -2.06 -33.26
CA MET A 1 -22.64 -3.09 -32.71
C MET A 1 -21.87 -4.19 -32.00
N GLN A 2 -20.89 -4.84 -32.65
CA GLN A 2 -20.06 -5.86 -32.00
C GLN A 2 -19.35 -5.37 -30.73
N GLU A 3 -18.67 -4.22 -30.78
CA GLU A 3 -18.04 -3.62 -29.60
C GLU A 3 -19.01 -3.39 -28.43
N SER A 4 -20.25 -2.97 -28.72
CA SER A 4 -21.28 -2.76 -27.69
C SER A 4 -21.75 -4.09 -27.09
N ILE A 5 -21.82 -5.15 -27.89
CA ILE A 5 -22.14 -6.51 -27.43
C ILE A 5 -21.00 -7.04 -26.56
N ASP A 6 -19.74 -6.85 -26.96
CA ASP A 6 -18.58 -7.28 -26.19
C ASP A 6 -18.48 -6.52 -24.86
N ARG A 7 -18.79 -5.22 -24.86
CA ARG A 7 -18.89 -4.42 -23.62
C ARG A 7 -19.97 -4.95 -22.68
N ALA A 8 -21.16 -5.27 -23.20
CA ALA A 8 -22.24 -5.85 -22.40
C ALA A 8 -21.87 -7.25 -21.87
N ARG A 9 -21.22 -8.08 -22.68
CA ARG A 9 -20.75 -9.40 -22.29
C ARG A 9 -19.75 -9.32 -21.14
N GLY A 10 -18.74 -8.44 -21.23
CA GLY A 10 -17.75 -8.26 -20.17
C GLY A 10 -18.36 -7.84 -18.84
N LEU A 11 -19.40 -7.00 -18.85
CA LEU A 11 -20.14 -6.63 -17.63
C LEU A 11 -20.88 -7.83 -17.01
N ILE A 12 -21.51 -8.66 -17.84
CA ILE A 12 -22.21 -9.87 -17.36
C ILE A 12 -21.21 -10.90 -16.82
N GLU A 13 -20.08 -11.10 -17.49
CA GLU A 13 -19.02 -12.02 -17.05
C GLU A 13 -18.36 -11.56 -15.74
N SER A 14 -18.36 -10.26 -15.46
CA SER A 14 -17.84 -9.69 -14.21
C SER A 14 -18.81 -9.81 -13.02
N LEU A 15 -20.09 -10.10 -13.28
CA LEU A 15 -21.14 -10.08 -12.26
C LEU A 15 -20.88 -11.01 -11.05
N PRO A 16 -20.37 -12.26 -11.23
CA PRO A 16 -20.05 -13.13 -10.09
C PRO A 16 -19.04 -12.51 -9.13
N TYR A 17 -17.98 -11.87 -9.66
CA TYR A 17 -16.97 -11.20 -8.85
C TYR A 17 -17.53 -9.96 -8.14
N MET A 18 -18.38 -9.18 -8.81
CA MET A 18 -19.07 -8.05 -8.18
C MET A 18 -19.93 -8.51 -7.00
N GLN A 19 -20.59 -9.65 -7.11
CA GLN A 19 -21.39 -10.25 -6.03
C GLN A 19 -20.50 -10.77 -4.88
N GLU A 20 -19.39 -11.43 -5.20
CA GLU A 20 -18.44 -11.96 -4.22
C GLU A 20 -17.84 -10.86 -3.32
N PHE A 21 -17.42 -9.73 -3.93
CA PHE A 21 -16.77 -8.63 -3.21
C PHE A 21 -17.74 -7.57 -2.68
N ARG A 22 -19.04 -7.72 -2.90
CA ARG A 22 -20.03 -6.78 -2.37
C ARG A 22 -19.96 -6.72 -0.84
N HIS A 23 -19.91 -5.50 -0.30
CA HIS A 23 -19.74 -5.19 1.12
C HIS A 23 -18.42 -5.68 1.73
N LYS A 24 -17.45 -6.10 0.90
CA LYS A 24 -16.12 -6.48 1.36
C LYS A 24 -15.17 -5.29 1.29
N THR A 25 -14.28 -5.23 2.27
CA THR A 25 -13.19 -4.25 2.29
C THR A 25 -12.04 -4.72 1.42
N VAL A 26 -11.52 -3.83 0.58
CA VAL A 26 -10.29 -4.03 -0.19
C VAL A 26 -9.34 -2.90 0.15
N VAL A 27 -8.19 -3.25 0.73
CA VAL A 27 -7.14 -2.27 1.04
C VAL A 27 -6.17 -2.20 -0.13
N ILE A 28 -5.92 -0.99 -0.63
CA ILE A 28 -5.09 -0.76 -1.80
C ILE A 28 -3.95 0.16 -1.40
N LYS A 29 -2.73 -0.37 -1.46
CA LYS A 29 -1.54 0.46 -1.39
C LYS A 29 -1.29 1.07 -2.77
N TYR A 30 -1.51 2.38 -2.89
CA TYR A 30 -1.24 3.17 -4.08
C TYR A 30 0.15 3.82 -3.99
N GLY A 31 1.05 3.47 -4.89
CA GLY A 31 2.46 3.88 -4.83
C GLY A 31 3.16 3.74 -6.18
N GLY A 32 4.37 4.28 -6.28
CA GLY A 32 5.24 4.09 -7.46
C GLY A 32 4.88 5.02 -8.63
N HIS A 33 5.20 4.55 -9.84
CA HIS A 33 4.98 5.27 -11.11
C HIS A 33 3.51 5.62 -11.36
N ALA A 34 2.58 4.80 -10.86
CA ALA A 34 1.14 5.04 -10.96
C ALA A 34 0.70 6.37 -10.34
N MET A 35 1.51 6.93 -9.42
CA MET A 35 1.28 8.24 -8.79
C MET A 35 1.93 9.42 -9.51
N VAL A 36 2.65 9.19 -10.60
CA VAL A 36 3.37 10.24 -11.33
C VAL A 36 2.69 10.52 -12.66
N ASP A 37 2.22 9.48 -13.36
CA ASP A 37 1.52 9.61 -14.62
C ASP A 37 0.06 10.09 -14.43
N GLU A 38 -0.31 11.18 -15.10
CA GLU A 38 -1.63 11.79 -14.97
C GLU A 38 -2.77 10.93 -15.53
N ASN A 39 -2.52 10.14 -16.57
CA ASN A 39 -3.52 9.20 -17.08
C ASN A 39 -3.75 8.08 -16.06
N LEU A 40 -2.68 7.49 -15.51
CA LEU A 40 -2.80 6.45 -14.47
C LEU A 40 -3.48 6.96 -13.20
N LYS A 41 -3.21 8.20 -12.76
CA LYS A 41 -3.95 8.83 -11.64
C LYS A 41 -5.45 8.89 -11.89
N LYS A 42 -5.84 9.27 -13.11
CA LYS A 42 -7.25 9.36 -13.51
C LYS A 42 -7.89 7.97 -13.57
N GLN A 43 -7.22 7.00 -14.17
CA GLN A 43 -7.74 5.63 -14.22
C GLN A 43 -7.87 5.02 -12.82
N PHE A 44 -6.90 5.24 -11.94
CA PHE A 44 -6.99 4.83 -10.54
C PHE A 44 -8.23 5.42 -9.86
N ALA A 45 -8.49 6.72 -10.00
CA ALA A 45 -9.68 7.34 -9.42
C ALA A 45 -10.98 6.71 -9.96
N LEU A 46 -11.05 6.42 -11.26
CA LEU A 46 -12.21 5.75 -11.88
C LEU A 46 -12.39 4.31 -11.36
N ASP A 47 -11.31 3.55 -11.20
CA ASP A 47 -11.35 2.20 -10.64
C ASP A 47 -11.95 2.21 -9.22
N ILE A 48 -11.44 3.11 -8.36
CA ILE A 48 -11.90 3.26 -6.98
C ILE A 48 -13.40 3.62 -6.93
N ILE A 49 -13.85 4.51 -7.82
CA ILE A 49 -15.26 4.92 -7.87
C ILE A 49 -16.13 3.76 -8.34
N LEU A 50 -15.71 3.03 -9.38
CA LEU A 50 -16.44 1.85 -9.83
C LEU A 50 -16.57 0.83 -8.71
N MET A 51 -15.48 0.53 -8.00
CA MET A 51 -15.48 -0.34 -6.83
C MET A 51 -16.51 0.10 -5.78
N LYS A 52 -16.54 1.39 -5.44
CA LYS A 52 -17.51 1.90 -4.46
C LYS A 52 -18.95 1.79 -4.96
N HIS A 53 -19.22 2.08 -6.24
CA HIS A 53 -20.57 2.01 -6.81
C HIS A 53 -21.17 0.61 -6.87
N ILE A 54 -20.35 -0.41 -7.09
CA ILE A 54 -20.81 -1.81 -7.06
C ILE A 54 -20.85 -2.40 -5.64
N GLY A 55 -20.51 -1.59 -4.63
CA GLY A 55 -20.62 -1.95 -3.21
C GLY A 55 -19.37 -2.56 -2.59
N ILE A 56 -18.22 -2.53 -3.26
CA ILE A 56 -16.93 -2.83 -2.61
C ILE A 56 -16.52 -1.62 -1.76
N ASN A 57 -15.89 -1.83 -0.62
CA ASN A 57 -15.40 -0.77 0.25
C ASN A 57 -13.87 -0.60 0.07
N PRO A 58 -13.41 0.27 -0.85
CA PRO A 58 -11.99 0.52 -1.02
C PRO A 58 -11.44 1.39 0.12
N VAL A 59 -10.28 0.99 0.65
CA VAL A 59 -9.48 1.77 1.60
C VAL A 59 -8.11 1.98 0.99
N ILE A 60 -7.69 3.24 0.84
CA ILE A 60 -6.49 3.57 0.08
C ILE A 60 -5.40 3.98 1.07
N VAL A 61 -4.20 3.39 0.94
CA VAL A 61 -2.99 3.82 1.62
C VAL A 61 -1.99 4.27 0.58
N HIS A 62 -1.44 5.47 0.68
CA HIS A 62 -0.58 6.00 -0.38
C HIS A 62 0.90 6.13 0.00
N GLY A 63 1.77 6.19 -1.00
CA GLY A 63 3.17 6.61 -0.85
C GLY A 63 3.36 8.11 -1.14
N GLY A 64 4.61 8.53 -1.36
CA GLY A 64 4.92 9.90 -1.79
C GLY A 64 6.42 10.20 -1.87
N GLY A 65 7.24 9.18 -2.08
CA GLY A 65 8.71 9.29 -2.08
C GLY A 65 9.27 10.37 -3.02
N PRO A 66 8.84 10.42 -4.31
CA PRO A 66 9.30 11.43 -5.25
C PRO A 66 9.00 12.86 -4.82
N GLN A 67 7.78 13.13 -4.33
CA GLN A 67 7.34 14.46 -3.89
C GLN A 67 8.10 14.92 -2.65
N ILE A 68 8.37 13.99 -1.71
CA ILE A 68 9.19 14.29 -0.53
C ILE A 68 10.60 14.68 -0.97
N ASN A 69 11.22 13.90 -1.86
CA ASN A 69 12.57 14.18 -2.35
C ASN A 69 12.65 15.55 -3.03
N GLN A 70 11.64 15.91 -3.82
CA GLN A 70 11.59 17.22 -4.48
C GLN A 70 11.56 18.38 -3.50
N LEU A 71 10.79 18.29 -2.41
CA LEU A 71 10.74 19.35 -1.41
C LEU A 71 12.01 19.39 -0.55
N LEU A 72 12.58 18.24 -0.18
CA LEU A 72 13.85 18.17 0.54
C LEU A 72 14.99 18.84 -0.26
N ASP A 73 15.07 18.56 -1.56
CA ASP A 73 16.06 19.16 -2.46
C ASP A 73 15.91 20.70 -2.54
N ARG A 74 14.67 21.21 -2.64
CA ARG A 74 14.39 22.65 -2.60
C ARG A 74 14.74 23.32 -1.28
N LEU A 75 14.73 22.58 -0.18
CA LEU A 75 15.12 23.05 1.15
C LEU A 75 16.60 22.78 1.47
N GLU A 76 17.34 22.21 0.51
CA GLU A 76 18.75 21.83 0.65
C GLU A 76 19.01 20.81 1.78
N ILE A 77 17.98 20.03 2.14
CA ILE A 77 18.06 18.95 3.13
C ILE A 77 18.49 17.67 2.42
N LYS A 78 19.67 17.14 2.76
CA LYS A 78 20.21 15.93 2.12
C LYS A 78 19.45 14.67 2.58
N PRO A 79 18.80 13.93 1.68
CA PRO A 79 18.15 12.68 2.06
C PRO A 79 19.20 11.61 2.39
N SER A 80 18.95 10.84 3.44
CA SER A 80 19.75 9.66 3.80
C SER A 80 18.86 8.42 3.90
N TYR A 81 19.38 7.28 3.47
CA TYR A 81 18.66 6.01 3.48
C TYR A 81 19.52 4.91 4.07
N VAL A 82 18.89 4.05 4.87
CA VAL A 82 19.49 2.83 5.41
C VAL A 82 18.49 1.69 5.21
N GLN A 83 18.95 0.60 4.56
CA GLN A 83 18.12 -0.58 4.27
C GLN A 83 16.78 -0.23 3.56
N GLY A 84 16.80 0.74 2.65
CA GLY A 84 15.62 1.20 1.90
C GLY A 84 14.65 2.08 2.70
N MET A 85 14.93 2.36 3.98
CA MET A 85 14.17 3.30 4.80
C MET A 85 14.86 4.65 4.85
N ARG A 86 14.07 5.73 4.77
CA ARG A 86 14.57 7.09 4.89
C ARG A 86 14.93 7.38 6.34
N VAL A 87 16.19 7.70 6.62
CA VAL A 87 16.58 8.26 7.92
C VAL A 87 15.85 9.58 8.09
N THR A 88 15.09 9.70 9.18
CA THR A 88 14.10 10.77 9.35
C THR A 88 14.36 11.50 10.66
N ASP A 89 15.19 12.55 10.65
CA ASP A 89 15.31 13.46 11.80
C ASP A 89 14.06 14.35 11.97
N GLY A 90 14.06 15.26 12.94
CA GLY A 90 12.91 16.11 13.24
C GLY A 90 12.51 17.05 12.09
N GLU A 91 13.50 17.60 11.37
CA GLU A 91 13.28 18.49 10.24
C GLU A 91 12.74 17.71 9.03
N THR A 92 13.39 16.58 8.72
CA THR A 92 12.96 15.65 7.68
C THR A 92 11.56 15.11 7.96
N MET A 93 11.22 14.80 9.21
CA MET A 93 9.88 14.35 9.59
C MET A 93 8.82 15.43 9.29
N SER A 94 9.13 16.69 9.58
CA SER A 94 8.21 17.81 9.32
C SER A 94 7.92 17.93 7.82
N VAL A 95 8.95 17.80 6.98
CA VAL A 95 8.81 17.80 5.51
C VAL A 95 8.00 16.59 5.04
N VAL A 96 8.32 15.39 5.53
CA VAL A 96 7.61 14.16 5.19
C VAL A 96 6.12 14.28 5.52
N GLU A 97 5.79 14.75 6.72
CA GLU A 97 4.41 14.91 7.17
C GLU A 97 3.66 15.94 6.32
N MET A 98 4.25 17.12 6.07
CA MET A 98 3.64 18.16 5.24
C MET A 98 3.35 17.66 3.82
N VAL A 99 4.29 16.95 3.19
CA VAL A 99 4.13 16.46 1.82
C VAL A 99 3.12 15.33 1.75
N LEU A 100 3.24 14.32 2.61
CA LEU A 100 2.34 13.18 2.56
C LEU A 100 0.91 13.58 2.91
N VAL A 101 0.71 14.31 4.01
CA VAL A 101 -0.64 14.64 4.52
C VAL A 101 -1.24 15.85 3.82
N GLY A 102 -0.45 16.88 3.55
CA GLY A 102 -0.93 18.16 3.02
C GLY A 102 -1.04 18.20 1.50
N GLN A 103 -0.14 17.52 0.79
CA GLN A 103 -0.08 17.55 -0.67
C GLN A 103 -0.60 16.25 -1.27
N VAL A 104 0.16 15.16 -1.15
CA VAL A 104 -0.11 13.92 -1.89
C VAL A 104 -1.47 13.32 -1.51
N ASN A 105 -1.78 13.27 -0.21
CA ASN A 105 -3.08 12.80 0.28
C ASN A 105 -4.24 13.61 -0.33
N LYS A 106 -4.10 14.94 -0.37
CA LYS A 106 -5.17 15.83 -0.84
C LYS A 106 -5.30 15.85 -2.35
N GLU A 107 -4.22 15.63 -3.09
CA GLU A 107 -4.26 15.41 -4.54
C GLU A 107 -5.08 14.16 -4.89
N ILE A 108 -4.85 13.03 -4.20
CA ILE A 108 -5.60 11.78 -4.42
C ILE A 108 -7.08 11.98 -4.06
N VAL A 109 -7.37 12.59 -2.90
CA VAL A 109 -8.74 12.91 -2.48
C VAL A 109 -9.44 13.80 -3.51
N GLY A 110 -8.76 14.84 -4.00
CA GLY A 110 -9.29 15.73 -5.03
C GLY A 110 -9.62 14.99 -6.32
N SER A 111 -8.73 14.11 -6.78
CA SER A 111 -8.94 13.31 -8.00
C SER A 111 -10.17 12.40 -7.90
N ILE A 112 -10.29 11.65 -6.79
CA ILE A 112 -11.44 10.78 -6.55
C ILE A 112 -12.74 11.61 -6.45
N ASN A 113 -12.73 12.72 -5.73
CA ASN A 113 -13.92 13.58 -5.61
C ASN A 113 -14.33 14.19 -6.95
N HIS A 114 -13.38 14.60 -7.78
CA HIS A 114 -13.67 15.18 -9.10
C HIS A 114 -14.32 14.19 -10.06
N CYS A 115 -14.05 12.90 -9.89
CA CYS A 115 -14.67 11.83 -10.68
C CYS A 115 -16.02 11.36 -10.09
N GLY A 116 -16.53 11.99 -9.02
CA GLY A 116 -17.84 11.71 -8.42
C GLY A 116 -17.79 10.79 -7.20
N GLY A 117 -16.60 10.46 -6.71
CA GLY A 117 -16.41 9.77 -5.44
C GLY A 117 -16.60 10.68 -4.23
N ARG A 118 -16.53 10.08 -3.04
CA ARG A 118 -16.58 10.78 -1.75
C ARG A 118 -15.39 10.36 -0.91
N ALA A 119 -14.22 10.89 -1.19
CA ALA A 119 -12.98 10.59 -0.48
C ALA A 119 -12.75 11.51 0.72
N VAL A 120 -12.20 10.95 1.79
CA VAL A 120 -11.72 11.68 2.98
C VAL A 120 -10.27 11.32 3.22
N GLY A 121 -9.43 12.35 3.30
CA GLY A 121 -8.00 12.21 3.52
C GLY A 121 -7.64 12.22 5.00
N LEU A 122 -6.99 11.16 5.47
CA LEU A 122 -6.57 10.94 6.85
C LEU A 122 -5.06 10.65 6.94
N SER A 123 -4.54 10.75 8.16
CA SER A 123 -3.24 10.30 8.62
C SER A 123 -3.41 9.44 9.87
N GLY A 124 -2.32 8.87 10.40
CA GLY A 124 -2.37 8.13 11.66
C GLY A 124 -2.71 8.96 12.89
N ARG A 125 -2.60 10.30 12.82
CA ARG A 125 -3.00 11.20 13.92
C ARG A 125 -4.51 11.39 14.01
N ASP A 126 -5.24 11.17 12.92
CA ASP A 126 -6.67 11.46 12.88
C ASP A 126 -7.43 10.37 13.65
N GLY A 127 -7.82 10.68 14.89
CA GLY A 127 -8.43 9.72 15.81
C GLY A 127 -7.48 8.61 16.26
N ASP A 128 -6.17 8.90 16.30
CA ASP A 128 -5.11 7.92 16.57
C ASP A 128 -5.21 6.67 15.69
N LEU A 129 -5.62 6.83 14.43
CA LEU A 129 -5.84 5.74 13.48
C LEU A 129 -4.64 4.78 13.39
N ILE A 130 -3.40 5.30 13.45
CA ILE A 130 -2.18 4.48 13.37
C ILE A 130 -1.25 4.87 14.53
N CYS A 131 -1.25 4.08 15.60
CA CYS A 131 -0.26 4.21 16.67
C CYS A 131 1.05 3.54 16.26
N ALA A 132 2.17 4.15 16.63
CA ALA A 132 3.49 3.68 16.22
C ALA A 132 4.58 3.92 17.28
N ASP A 133 5.55 3.03 17.28
CA ASP A 133 6.78 3.15 18.07
C ASP A 133 8.00 3.27 17.17
N LYS A 134 9.07 3.86 17.71
CA LYS A 134 10.35 3.97 17.01
C LYS A 134 10.87 2.58 16.61
N LEU A 135 11.10 2.40 15.30
CA LEU A 135 11.67 1.18 14.76
C LEU A 135 13.16 1.07 15.18
N ARG A 136 13.53 -0.07 15.76
CA ARG A 136 14.91 -0.39 16.14
C ARG A 136 15.48 -1.41 15.17
N VAL A 137 16.47 -1.02 14.39
CA VAL A 137 17.10 -1.89 13.38
C VAL A 137 18.46 -2.36 13.87
N ASN A 138 18.69 -3.67 13.82
CA ASN A 138 19.99 -4.27 14.12
C ASN A 138 20.79 -4.48 12.82
N LYS A 139 22.08 -4.15 12.83
CA LYS A 139 23.01 -4.30 11.69
C LYS A 139 23.33 -5.76 11.29
N LYS A 140 22.61 -6.77 11.80
CA LYS A 140 22.98 -8.21 11.69
C LYS A 140 22.73 -8.89 10.33
N ASN A 141 22.25 -8.18 9.32
CA ASN A 141 21.91 -8.80 8.01
C ASN A 141 23.06 -8.87 7.00
N ASP A 142 24.28 -8.46 7.36
CA ASP A 142 25.48 -8.82 6.59
C ASP A 142 26.08 -10.10 7.18
N GLU A 143 26.11 -11.17 6.38
CA GLU A 143 26.70 -12.47 6.73
C GLU A 143 28.17 -12.39 7.21
N ALA A 144 28.84 -11.26 7.00
CA ALA A 144 30.21 -10.97 7.41
C ALA A 144 30.38 -10.61 8.91
N LEU A 145 29.31 -10.42 9.69
CA LEU A 145 29.38 -9.89 11.07
C LEU A 145 28.62 -10.76 12.10
N LYS A 146 28.71 -12.08 11.99
CA LYS A 146 28.05 -13.02 12.94
C LYS A 146 28.56 -12.87 14.39
N ASP A 147 29.78 -12.35 14.59
CA ASP A 147 30.43 -12.21 15.91
C ASP A 147 30.48 -10.78 16.47
N ALA A 148 29.90 -9.78 15.81
CA ALA A 148 29.85 -8.42 16.34
C ALA A 148 28.60 -8.17 17.21
N PRO A 149 28.70 -7.42 18.33
CA PRO A 149 27.51 -6.99 19.06
C PRO A 149 26.59 -6.20 18.14
N PRO A 150 25.26 -6.41 18.20
CA PRO A 150 24.33 -5.73 17.31
C PRO A 150 24.42 -4.21 17.51
N GLU A 151 24.94 -3.52 16.49
CA GLU A 151 24.92 -2.06 16.43
C GLU A 151 23.48 -1.63 16.10
N LEU A 152 22.84 -0.94 17.05
CA LEU A 152 21.52 -0.36 16.85
C LEU A 152 21.65 0.84 15.92
N ILE A 153 21.03 0.76 14.75
CA ILE A 153 20.97 1.88 13.81
C ILE A 153 19.81 2.77 14.21
N ASP A 154 20.11 4.03 14.55
CA ASP A 154 19.10 5.05 14.77
C ASP A 154 18.64 5.64 13.42
N LEU A 155 17.40 5.33 13.03
CA LEU A 155 16.77 5.88 11.83
C LEU A 155 16.01 7.20 12.10
N GLY A 156 16.08 7.74 13.31
CA GLY A 156 15.30 8.88 13.75
C GLY A 156 13.84 8.52 14.00
N ARG A 157 12.91 9.34 13.50
CA ARG A 157 11.45 9.17 13.57
C ARG A 157 10.92 8.23 12.49
N VAL A 158 11.58 7.09 12.32
CA VAL A 158 11.02 5.96 11.54
C VAL A 158 10.30 5.04 12.51
N GLY A 159 9.06 4.70 12.20
CA GLY A 159 8.19 3.94 13.09
C GLY A 159 7.81 2.56 12.57
N GLN A 160 7.31 1.73 13.50
CA GLN A 160 6.57 0.51 13.23
C GLN A 160 5.16 0.65 13.80
N VAL A 161 4.16 0.12 13.10
CA VAL A 161 2.77 0.15 13.56
C VAL A 161 2.64 -0.75 14.78
N THR A 162 2.15 -0.21 15.89
CA THR A 162 1.87 -0.96 17.12
C THR A 162 0.39 -1.30 17.24
N LYS A 163 -0.48 -0.38 16.81
CA LYS A 163 -1.94 -0.53 16.86
C LYS A 163 -2.60 0.27 15.74
N VAL A 164 -3.69 -0.26 15.20
CA VAL A 164 -4.61 0.47 14.31
C VAL A 164 -5.93 0.65 15.04
N ASN A 165 -6.46 1.89 15.09
CA ASN A 165 -7.77 2.19 15.67
C ASN A 165 -8.79 2.41 14.53
N PRO A 166 -9.65 1.42 14.19
CA PRO A 166 -10.46 1.47 12.98
C PRO A 166 -11.72 2.34 13.10
N GLU A 167 -12.02 2.91 14.27
CA GLU A 167 -13.29 3.60 14.57
C GLU A 167 -13.62 4.71 13.57
N VAL A 168 -12.61 5.54 13.22
CA VAL A 168 -12.79 6.59 12.20
C VAL A 168 -13.09 6.00 10.82
N LEU A 169 -12.48 4.88 10.46
CA LEU A 169 -12.74 4.21 9.17
C LEU A 169 -14.15 3.61 9.13
N GLN A 170 -14.59 2.99 10.23
CA GLN A 170 -15.93 2.44 10.36
C GLN A 170 -17.00 3.54 10.27
N ALA A 171 -16.76 4.70 10.90
CA ALA A 171 -17.66 5.85 10.81
C ALA A 171 -17.78 6.40 9.38
N LEU A 172 -16.66 6.44 8.63
CA LEU A 172 -16.65 6.85 7.23
C LEU A 172 -17.39 5.87 6.33
N ASP A 173 -17.20 4.56 6.55
CA ASP A 173 -17.85 3.52 5.75
C ASP A 173 -19.38 3.59 5.85
N GLN A 174 -19.92 3.85 7.05
CA GLN A 174 -21.37 4.03 7.27
C GLN A 174 -22.01 5.15 6.43
N LYS A 175 -21.21 6.08 5.90
CA LYS A 175 -21.66 7.21 5.08
C LYS A 175 -21.13 7.16 3.65
N ASP A 176 -20.63 6.00 3.23
CA ASP A 176 -20.08 5.75 1.91
C ASP A 176 -18.88 6.64 1.54
N PHE A 177 -18.10 7.05 2.54
CA PHE A 177 -16.82 7.72 2.28
C PHE A 177 -15.72 6.70 1.99
N ILE A 178 -14.78 7.11 1.12
CA ILE A 178 -13.59 6.37 0.73
C ILE A 178 -12.40 6.94 1.52
N PRO A 179 -11.85 6.22 2.50
CA PRO A 179 -10.69 6.70 3.25
C PRO A 179 -9.42 6.64 2.40
N VAL A 180 -8.66 7.75 2.40
CA VAL A 180 -7.34 7.89 1.78
C VAL A 180 -6.34 8.22 2.86
N ILE A 181 -5.40 7.32 3.13
CA ILE A 181 -4.60 7.31 4.36
C ILE A 181 -3.13 7.55 4.03
N ALA A 182 -2.56 8.59 4.64
CA ALA A 182 -1.13 8.86 4.61
C ALA A 182 -0.39 7.98 5.64
N PRO A 183 0.79 7.43 5.31
CA PRO A 183 1.51 6.46 6.14
C PRO A 183 2.36 7.16 7.22
N VAL A 184 1.75 8.07 7.97
CA VAL A 184 2.33 8.78 9.10
C VAL A 184 1.62 8.29 10.36
N GLY A 185 2.33 7.62 11.26
CA GLY A 185 1.78 7.16 12.54
C GLY A 185 2.02 8.17 13.67
N VAL A 186 1.40 7.93 14.82
CA VAL A 186 1.51 8.75 16.03
C VAL A 186 2.08 7.94 17.19
N GLY A 187 3.09 8.48 17.88
CA GLY A 187 3.63 7.91 19.11
C GLY A 187 2.80 8.24 20.33
N GLU A 188 3.08 7.57 21.45
CA GLU A 188 2.45 7.87 22.75
C GLU A 188 2.70 9.32 23.23
N ASP A 189 3.78 9.94 22.74
CA ASP A 189 4.12 11.34 22.99
C ASP A 189 3.44 12.33 22.04
N GLY A 190 2.55 11.84 21.16
CA GLY A 190 1.86 12.63 20.14
C GLY A 190 2.72 13.04 18.95
N GLN A 191 3.97 12.56 18.86
CA GLN A 191 4.86 12.88 17.75
C GLN A 191 4.62 11.95 16.55
N ALA A 192 4.84 12.50 15.36
CA ALA A 192 4.69 11.75 14.12
C ALA A 192 5.89 10.83 13.85
N PHE A 193 5.59 9.65 13.32
CA PHE A 193 6.55 8.70 12.77
C PHE A 193 6.29 8.48 11.28
N ASN A 194 7.37 8.46 10.50
CA ASN A 194 7.34 8.03 9.11
C ASN A 194 7.35 6.49 9.05
N ILE A 195 6.36 5.90 8.39
CA ILE A 195 6.20 4.45 8.31
C ILE A 195 6.15 4.03 6.84
N ASN A 196 6.66 2.83 6.55
CA ASN A 196 6.51 2.26 5.22
C ASN A 196 5.02 2.05 4.88
N ALA A 197 4.58 2.62 3.75
CA ALA A 197 3.20 2.56 3.28
C ALA A 197 2.68 1.13 3.05
N ASP A 198 3.54 0.20 2.63
CA ASP A 198 3.16 -1.21 2.47
C ASP A 198 2.77 -1.79 3.85
N LEU A 199 3.60 -1.55 4.88
CA LEU A 199 3.33 -2.02 6.25
C LEU A 199 2.06 -1.40 6.86
N VAL A 200 1.82 -0.11 6.62
CA VAL A 200 0.58 0.56 7.02
C VAL A 200 -0.63 -0.08 6.34
N ALA A 201 -0.55 -0.35 5.04
CA ALA A 201 -1.61 -1.02 4.30
C ALA A 201 -1.86 -2.44 4.83
N GLY A 202 -0.81 -3.21 5.11
CA GLY A 202 -0.92 -4.53 5.71
C GLY A 202 -1.58 -4.51 7.09
N ALA A 203 -1.16 -3.58 7.96
CA ALA A 203 -1.74 -3.45 9.30
C ALA A 203 -3.22 -3.05 9.27
N ILE A 204 -3.60 -2.09 8.42
CA ILE A 204 -5.00 -1.68 8.24
C ILE A 204 -5.83 -2.81 7.64
N ALA A 205 -5.29 -3.54 6.66
CA ALA A 205 -5.99 -4.67 6.06
C ALA A 205 -6.26 -5.78 7.07
N GLY A 206 -5.28 -6.09 7.93
CA GLY A 206 -5.44 -7.04 9.03
C GLY A 206 -6.51 -6.59 10.03
N GLU A 207 -6.44 -5.34 10.51
CA GLU A 207 -7.41 -4.80 11.47
C GLU A 207 -8.84 -4.80 10.92
N LEU A 208 -9.01 -4.48 9.63
CA LEU A 208 -10.31 -4.48 8.96
C LEU A 208 -10.75 -5.86 8.47
N LYS A 209 -9.92 -6.91 8.64
CA LYS A 209 -10.13 -8.25 8.07
C LYS A 209 -10.52 -8.19 6.60
N ALA A 210 -9.74 -7.43 5.84
CA ALA A 210 -10.04 -7.15 4.44
C ALA A 210 -10.10 -8.44 3.61
N ALA A 211 -10.96 -8.47 2.60
CA ALA A 211 -11.00 -9.59 1.66
C ALA A 211 -9.73 -9.63 0.81
N LYS A 212 -9.20 -8.46 0.44
CA LYS A 212 -7.97 -8.32 -0.33
C LYS A 212 -7.09 -7.18 0.20
N LEU A 213 -5.79 -7.42 0.23
CA LEU A 213 -4.75 -6.38 0.22
C LEU A 213 -4.10 -6.36 -1.16
N ILE A 214 -4.08 -5.22 -1.84
CA ILE A 214 -3.45 -5.05 -3.15
C ILE A 214 -2.31 -4.05 -3.02
N LEU A 215 -1.09 -4.49 -3.30
CA LEU A 215 0.10 -3.64 -3.37
C LEU A 215 0.38 -3.27 -4.83
N LEU A 216 0.16 -2.00 -5.19
CA LEU A 216 0.56 -1.48 -6.49
C LEU A 216 2.06 -1.19 -6.50
N THR A 217 2.74 -1.73 -7.50
CA THR A 217 4.19 -1.62 -7.68
C THR A 217 4.57 -1.24 -9.12
N ASP A 218 5.86 -1.10 -9.39
CA ASP A 218 6.40 -0.78 -10.71
C ASP A 218 6.89 -2.04 -11.45
N VAL A 219 6.47 -3.24 -11.00
CA VAL A 219 6.81 -4.54 -11.59
C VAL A 219 5.55 -5.40 -11.72
N ALA A 220 5.58 -6.38 -12.63
CA ALA A 220 4.47 -7.31 -12.89
C ALA A 220 3.97 -8.06 -11.65
N GLY A 221 4.87 -8.37 -10.73
CA GLY A 221 4.64 -9.18 -9.54
C GLY A 221 5.95 -9.82 -9.09
N VAL A 222 5.87 -10.99 -8.46
CA VAL A 222 7.04 -11.82 -8.14
C VAL A 222 7.40 -12.63 -9.38
N GLN A 223 8.67 -12.52 -9.80
CA GLN A 223 9.20 -13.27 -10.94
C GLN A 223 10.17 -14.35 -10.47
N ASP A 224 10.21 -15.47 -11.18
CA ASP A 224 11.26 -16.47 -10.98
C ASP A 224 12.59 -16.05 -11.60
N ASN A 225 13.61 -16.90 -11.46
CA ASN A 225 14.95 -16.65 -12.00
C ASN A 225 14.98 -16.58 -13.54
N GLU A 226 13.94 -17.09 -14.22
CA GLU A 226 13.76 -17.03 -15.67
C GLU A 226 12.94 -15.80 -16.11
N ARG A 227 12.56 -14.93 -15.17
CA ARG A 227 11.69 -13.75 -15.34
C ARG A 227 10.24 -14.08 -15.68
N THR A 228 9.80 -15.30 -15.40
CA THR A 228 8.40 -15.71 -15.52
C THR A 228 7.63 -15.26 -14.28
N LEU A 229 6.43 -14.71 -14.48
CA LEU A 229 5.55 -14.27 -13.39
C LEU A 229 5.04 -15.48 -12.60
N LEU A 230 5.33 -15.51 -11.30
CA LEU A 230 4.73 -16.44 -10.36
C LEU A 230 3.34 -15.93 -10.00
N ARG A 231 2.30 -16.50 -10.62
CA ARG A 231 0.92 -16.01 -10.45
C ARG A 231 0.33 -16.28 -9.07
N SER A 232 0.70 -17.37 -8.43
CA SER A 232 0.19 -17.76 -7.11
C SER A 232 1.34 -18.33 -6.28
N LEU A 233 1.46 -17.85 -5.04
CA LEU A 233 2.45 -18.29 -4.07
C LEU A 233 1.75 -18.70 -2.78
N GLN A 234 2.15 -19.83 -2.22
CA GLN A 234 1.74 -20.21 -0.87
C GLN A 234 2.62 -19.46 0.13
N GLN A 235 2.01 -18.94 1.20
CA GLN A 235 2.70 -18.23 2.26
C GLN A 235 3.89 -19.04 2.84
N ASP A 236 3.72 -20.36 2.98
CA ASP A 236 4.71 -21.27 3.55
C ASP A 236 5.97 -21.44 2.67
N ASP A 237 5.88 -21.13 1.37
CA ASP A 237 6.99 -21.25 0.44
C ASP A 237 7.82 -19.96 0.31
N LEU A 238 7.35 -18.84 0.85
CA LEU A 238 8.00 -17.53 0.69
C LEU A 238 9.45 -17.52 1.17
N GLU A 239 9.74 -18.10 2.33
CA GLU A 239 11.12 -18.14 2.85
C GLU A 239 12.02 -19.05 2.01
N LYS A 240 11.48 -20.06 1.31
CA LYS A 240 12.26 -20.84 0.34
C LYS A 240 12.65 -19.99 -0.87
N TYR A 241 11.72 -19.19 -1.39
CA TYR A 241 11.96 -18.27 -2.50
C TYR A 241 12.87 -17.08 -2.13
N ILE A 242 12.92 -16.70 -0.86
CA ILE A 242 13.89 -15.71 -0.36
C ILE A 242 15.27 -16.37 -0.25
N ALA A 243 15.34 -17.58 0.32
CA ALA A 243 16.61 -18.28 0.54
C ALA A 243 17.31 -18.72 -0.76
N ASN A 244 16.56 -19.01 -1.83
CA ASN A 244 17.11 -19.32 -3.15
C ASN A 244 17.32 -18.08 -4.05
N GLU A 245 17.21 -16.88 -3.46
CA GLU A 245 17.41 -15.57 -4.11
C GLU A 245 16.42 -15.23 -5.24
N THR A 246 15.36 -16.03 -5.45
CA THR A 246 14.29 -15.69 -6.39
C THR A 246 13.57 -14.40 -5.99
N ILE A 247 13.31 -14.22 -4.69
CA ILE A 247 12.76 -12.98 -4.13
C ILE A 247 13.88 -12.16 -3.50
N GLY A 248 14.29 -11.10 -4.20
CA GLY A 248 15.38 -10.21 -3.77
C GLY A 248 14.96 -8.78 -3.48
N GLY A 249 15.88 -8.04 -2.85
CA GLY A 249 15.83 -6.58 -2.71
C GLY A 249 14.53 -6.03 -2.12
N GLY A 250 13.95 -5.03 -2.78
CA GLY A 250 12.71 -4.37 -2.34
C GLY A 250 11.44 -5.24 -2.42
N MET A 251 11.51 -6.45 -2.99
CA MET A 251 10.38 -7.37 -3.02
C MET A 251 10.23 -8.16 -1.72
N ILE A 252 11.35 -8.45 -1.02
CA ILE A 252 11.35 -9.13 0.28
C ILE A 252 10.41 -8.45 1.30
N PRO A 253 10.50 -7.13 1.55
CA PRO A 253 9.58 -6.49 2.50
C PRO A 253 8.12 -6.51 2.03
N LYS A 254 7.84 -6.59 0.73
CA LYS A 254 6.48 -6.64 0.19
C LYS A 254 5.84 -8.00 0.43
N VAL A 255 6.53 -9.08 0.08
CA VAL A 255 5.99 -10.44 0.29
C VAL A 255 5.85 -10.76 1.78
N ARG A 256 6.76 -10.25 2.63
CA ARG A 256 6.63 -10.37 4.09
C ARG A 256 5.46 -9.56 4.64
N CYS A 257 5.22 -8.36 4.10
CA CYS A 257 4.03 -7.58 4.44
C CYS A 257 2.73 -8.32 4.05
N CYS A 258 2.70 -8.93 2.87
CA CYS A 258 1.60 -9.76 2.43
C CYS A 258 1.35 -10.95 3.36
N ALA A 259 2.41 -11.69 3.71
CA ALA A 259 2.33 -12.81 4.65
C ALA A 259 1.84 -12.39 6.05
N ASP A 260 2.35 -11.26 6.58
CA ASP A 260 1.88 -10.73 7.87
C ASP A 260 0.40 -10.33 7.82
N ALA A 261 -0.05 -9.74 6.71
CA ALA A 261 -1.46 -9.40 6.52
C ALA A 261 -2.37 -10.65 6.48
N LEU A 262 -1.93 -11.73 5.80
CA LEU A 262 -2.64 -13.02 5.81
C LEU A 262 -2.76 -13.58 7.23
N ASN A 263 -1.66 -13.60 7.99
CA ASN A 263 -1.66 -14.04 9.39
C ASN A 263 -2.61 -13.23 10.28
N ARG A 264 -2.88 -11.97 9.93
CA ARG A 264 -3.82 -11.08 10.63
C ARG A 264 -5.27 -11.22 10.16
N GLY A 265 -5.55 -12.13 9.23
CA GLY A 265 -6.91 -12.47 8.79
C GLY A 265 -7.35 -11.81 7.48
N VAL A 266 -6.43 -11.24 6.71
CA VAL A 266 -6.73 -10.88 5.31
C VAL A 266 -6.90 -12.15 4.49
N SER A 267 -7.93 -12.23 3.64
CA SER A 267 -8.21 -13.49 2.93
C SER A 267 -7.23 -13.79 1.78
N LYS A 268 -6.83 -12.76 1.03
CA LYS A 268 -5.82 -12.87 -0.03
C LYS A 268 -5.00 -11.58 -0.13
N THR A 269 -3.75 -11.70 -0.56
CA THR A 269 -2.92 -10.53 -0.84
C THR A 269 -2.37 -10.59 -2.26
N HIS A 270 -2.17 -9.44 -2.88
CA HIS A 270 -1.83 -9.32 -4.29
C HIS A 270 -0.72 -8.29 -4.48
N ILE A 271 0.27 -8.62 -5.30
CA ILE A 271 1.30 -7.69 -5.77
C ILE A 271 1.15 -7.57 -7.28
N ILE A 272 0.80 -6.37 -7.75
CA ILE A 272 0.48 -6.13 -9.16
C ILE A 272 1.20 -4.89 -9.71
N ASP A 273 1.27 -4.79 -11.03
CA ASP A 273 1.85 -3.65 -11.74
C ASP A 273 0.85 -2.50 -11.84
N GLY A 274 1.12 -1.42 -11.11
CA GLY A 274 0.30 -0.20 -11.13
C GLY A 274 0.40 0.60 -12.43
N ARG A 275 1.28 0.23 -13.36
CA ARG A 275 1.42 0.88 -14.68
C ARG A 275 0.44 0.35 -15.71
N VAL A 276 -0.20 -0.79 -15.43
CA VAL A 276 -1.23 -1.35 -16.29
C VAL A 276 -2.53 -0.58 -16.08
N GLU A 277 -3.16 -0.15 -17.16
CA GLU A 277 -4.46 0.52 -17.09
C GLU A 277 -5.50 -0.41 -16.47
N HIS A 278 -6.29 0.12 -15.55
CA HIS A 278 -7.32 -0.64 -14.82
C HIS A 278 -6.78 -1.87 -14.06
N ALA A 279 -5.51 -1.83 -13.62
CA ALA A 279 -4.85 -2.93 -12.93
C ALA A 279 -5.68 -3.53 -11.78
N ILE A 280 -6.33 -2.67 -10.98
CA ILE A 280 -7.14 -3.11 -9.83
C ILE A 280 -8.37 -3.89 -10.30
N LEU A 281 -9.06 -3.39 -11.32
CA LEU A 281 -10.27 -4.04 -11.84
C LEU A 281 -9.93 -5.35 -12.52
N LEU A 282 -8.83 -5.40 -13.26
CA LEU A 282 -8.32 -6.64 -13.88
C LEU A 282 -8.00 -7.68 -12.80
N GLU A 283 -7.39 -7.29 -11.68
CA GLU A 283 -7.05 -8.21 -10.59
C GLU A 283 -8.28 -8.71 -9.82
N ILE A 284 -9.36 -7.92 -9.73
CA ILE A 284 -10.57 -8.30 -8.97
C ILE A 284 -11.59 -9.05 -9.85
N PHE A 285 -11.74 -8.67 -11.12
CA PHE A 285 -12.79 -9.18 -12.01
C PHE A 285 -12.32 -10.18 -13.05
N THR A 286 -11.11 -10.71 -12.91
CA THR A 286 -10.63 -11.82 -13.74
C THR A 286 -10.16 -12.98 -12.89
N ARG A 287 -10.29 -14.20 -13.42
CA ARG A 287 -9.85 -15.42 -12.73
C ARG A 287 -8.33 -15.53 -12.67
N GLU A 288 -7.66 -15.09 -13.74
CA GLU A 288 -6.22 -15.24 -13.89
C GLU A 288 -5.44 -14.20 -13.09
N GLY A 289 -6.04 -13.03 -12.82
CA GLY A 289 -5.33 -11.87 -12.30
C GLY A 289 -4.26 -11.37 -13.29
N ILE A 290 -3.53 -10.34 -12.90
CA ILE A 290 -2.45 -9.75 -13.69
C ILE A 290 -1.10 -9.75 -12.96
N GLY A 291 -1.06 -10.12 -11.68
CA GLY A 291 0.18 -10.19 -10.91
C GLY A 291 0.30 -11.47 -10.09
N THR A 292 0.85 -11.32 -8.89
CA THR A 292 1.08 -12.43 -7.95
C THR A 292 0.08 -12.37 -6.82
N GLU A 293 -0.75 -13.40 -6.68
CA GLU A 293 -1.50 -13.65 -5.45
C GLU A 293 -0.65 -14.43 -4.44
N ILE A 294 -0.80 -14.11 -3.16
CA ILE A 294 -0.22 -14.85 -2.04
C ILE A 294 -1.37 -15.26 -1.13
N VAL A 295 -1.42 -16.56 -0.82
CA VAL A 295 -2.48 -17.24 -0.07
C VAL A 295 -1.94 -18.17 1.01
#